data_AF-R4NIU7-F1
#
_entry.id   AF-R4NIU7-F1
#
_cell.length_a   1.000
_cell.length_b   1.000
_cell.length_c   1.000
_cell.angle_alpha   90.00
_cell.angle_beta   90.00
_cell.angle_gamma   90.00
#
_symmetry.space_group_name_H-M   'P 1'
#
loop_
_entity.id
_entity.type
_entity.pdbx_description
1 polymer ?
#
loop_
_entity_poly.entity_id
_entity_poly.type
_entity_poly.pdbx_seq_one_letter_code
_entity_poly.pdbx_strand_id
1 'polypeptide(L)' 'AGVIAAASGLSTAIATANSNAGLNGWYLSMLMHKEGWSRLGFFGYDLQDQCGSTNSLSVRPDEGCIGEYRGPNYPNYAM' A
#
# COMPACT_ATOMS: atom_id res chain seq x y z
N ALA A 1 -3.04 -9.69 7.56
CA ALA A 1 -2.54 -8.95 6.39
C ALA A 1 -1.52 -7.87 6.79
N GLY A 2 -1.91 -6.84 7.53
CA GLY A 2 -1.06 -5.66 7.81
C GLY A 2 0.34 -5.91 8.38
N VAL A 3 0.55 -6.89 9.27
CA VAL A 3 1.90 -7.19 9.82
C VAL A 3 2.88 -7.63 8.72
N ILE A 4 2.44 -8.50 7.80
CA ILE A 4 3.30 -9.00 6.71
C ILE A 4 3.57 -7.87 5.71
N ALA A 5 2.57 -7.06 5.37
CA ALA A 5 2.78 -5.91 4.48
C ALA A 5 3.67 -4.83 5.11
N ALA A 6 3.57 -4.57 6.42
CA ALA A 6 4.48 -3.67 7.13
C ALA A 6 5.92 -4.17 7.02
N ALA A 7 6.17 -5.46 7.28
CA ALA A 7 7.49 -6.05 7.16
C ALA A 7 8.02 -5.96 5.71
N SER A 8 7.20 -6.29 4.71
CA SER A 8 7.56 -6.16 3.30
C SER A 8 7.89 -4.72 2.91
N GLY A 9 7.00 -3.77 3.23
CA GLY A 9 7.15 -2.36 2.88
C GLY A 9 8.35 -1.70 3.56
N LEU A 10 8.59 -1.98 4.84
CA LEU A 10 9.77 -1.50 5.55
C LEU A 10 11.07 -2.07 4.94
N SER A 11 11.10 -3.36 4.64
CA SER A 11 12.27 -4.01 4.03
C SER A 11 12.60 -3.40 2.67
N THR A 12 11.58 -3.16 1.83
CA THR A 12 11.75 -2.50 0.52
C THR A 12 12.19 -1.04 0.67
N ALA A 13 11.61 -0.28 1.61
CA ALA A 13 11.99 1.10 1.86
C ALA A 13 13.44 1.23 2.36
N ILE A 14 13.87 0.36 3.28
CA ILE A 14 15.23 0.35 3.81
C ILE A 14 16.23 0.01 2.69
N ALA A 15 15.92 -1.00 1.88
CA ALA A 15 16.81 -1.41 0.79
C ALA A 15 16.98 -0.33 -0.30
N THR A 16 15.96 0.50 -0.52
CA THR A 16 15.95 1.50 -1.60
C THR A 16 16.16 2.93 -1.13
N ALA A 17 16.11 3.17 0.18
CA ALA A 17 16.00 4.50 0.78
C ALA A 17 14.87 5.35 0.16
N ASN A 18 13.74 4.73 -0.20
CA ASN A 18 12.63 5.40 -0.87
C ASN A 18 11.27 4.91 -0.33
N SER A 19 10.47 5.84 0.20
CA SER A 19 9.16 5.54 0.81
C SER A 19 8.12 5.02 -0.19
N ASN A 20 8.08 5.56 -1.42
CA ASN A 20 7.18 5.09 -2.48
C ASN A 20 7.52 3.67 -2.93
N ALA A 21 8.81 3.30 -2.95
CA ALA A 21 9.20 1.91 -3.18
C ALA A 21 8.68 1.01 -2.03
N GLY A 22 8.76 1.48 -0.79
CA GLY A 22 8.15 0.82 0.38
C GLY A 22 6.64 0.62 0.25
N LEU A 23 5.90 1.65 -0.17
CA LEU A 23 4.45 1.55 -0.43
C LEU A 23 4.13 0.51 -1.50
N ASN A 24 4.91 0.43 -2.57
CA ASN A 24 4.76 -0.62 -3.57
C ASN A 24 5.05 -2.02 -2.99
N GLY A 25 6.03 -2.15 -2.09
CA GLY A 25 6.30 -3.38 -1.35
C GLY A 25 5.14 -3.80 -0.43
N TRP A 26 4.47 -2.84 0.21
CA TRP A 26 3.24 -3.09 0.97
C TRP A 26 2.13 -3.65 0.07
N TYR A 27 1.81 -2.96 -1.03
CA TYR A 27 0.71 -3.36 -1.91
C TYR A 27 0.95 -4.71 -2.60
N LEU A 28 2.18 -4.99 -3.03
CA LEU A 28 2.55 -6.29 -3.56
C LEU A 28 2.35 -7.41 -2.53
N SER A 29 2.71 -7.16 -1.27
CA SER A 29 2.52 -8.10 -0.17
C SER A 29 1.04 -8.43 0.04
N MET A 30 0.15 -7.45 -0.11
CA MET A 30 -1.30 -7.64 0.01
C MET A 30 -1.86 -8.50 -1.13
N LEU A 31 -1.43 -8.26 -2.38
CA LEU A 31 -1.82 -9.08 -3.53
C LEU A 31 -1.34 -10.53 -3.37
N MET A 32 -0.07 -10.73 -3.00
CA MET A 32 0.50 -12.07 -2.79
C MET A 32 -0.14 -12.81 -1.62
N HIS A 33 -0.49 -12.10 -0.53
CA HIS A 33 -1.19 -12.70 0.60
C HIS A 33 -2.60 -13.17 0.18
N LYS A 34 -3.33 -12.32 -0.57
CA LYS A 34 -4.68 -12.63 -1.04
C LYS A 34 -4.69 -13.90 -1.90
N GLU A 35 -3.78 -13.98 -2.86
CA GLU A 35 -3.65 -15.17 -3.72
C GLU A 35 -3.09 -16.39 -2.96
N GLY A 36 -2.11 -16.19 -2.07
CA GLY A 36 -1.47 -17.27 -1.33
C GLY A 36 -2.37 -17.98 -0.31
N TRP A 37 -3.37 -17.29 0.25
CA TRP A 37 -4.27 -17.84 1.28
C TRP A 37 -5.75 -17.79 0.91
N SER A 38 -6.11 -17.32 -0.28
CA SER A 38 -7.50 -17.10 -0.71
C SER A 38 -8.32 -16.22 0.26
N ARG A 39 -7.63 -15.42 1.08
CA ARG A 39 -8.20 -14.50 2.06
C ARG A 39 -7.19 -13.40 2.37
N LEU A 40 -7.67 -12.29 2.92
CA LEU A 40 -6.80 -11.17 3.29
C LEU A 40 -7.19 -10.55 4.64
N GLY A 41 -8.25 -9.75 4.67
CA GLY A 41 -8.74 -9.04 5.84
C GLY A 41 -10.27 -9.06 5.94
N PHE A 42 -10.82 -8.15 6.74
CA PHE A 42 -12.27 -7.97 6.87
C PHE A 42 -12.88 -7.37 5.59
N PHE A 43 -14.21 -7.24 5.53
CA PHE A 43 -14.91 -6.67 4.39
C PHE A 43 -14.53 -5.20 4.13
N GLY A 44 -13.97 -4.90 2.96
CA GLY A 44 -13.48 -3.56 2.61
C GLY A 44 -12.06 -3.25 3.10
N TYR A 45 -11.41 -4.18 3.81
CA TYR A 45 -10.04 -4.03 4.31
C TYR A 45 -9.06 -3.64 3.19
N ASP A 46 -9.23 -4.21 2.00
CA ASP A 46 -8.29 -4.06 0.88
C ASP A 46 -8.67 -2.93 -0.09
N LEU A 47 -9.58 -2.02 0.27
CA LEU A 47 -9.95 -0.88 -0.58
C LEU A 47 -8.70 -0.09 -0.98
N GLN A 48 -7.89 0.30 -0.01
CA GLN A 48 -6.64 1.01 -0.29
C GLN A 48 -5.62 0.14 -1.02
N ASP A 49 -5.61 -1.16 -0.76
CA ASP A 49 -4.60 -2.08 -1.27
C ASP A 49 -4.86 -2.45 -2.74
N GLN A 50 -6.12 -2.50 -3.17
CA GLN A 50 -6.49 -2.68 -4.58
C GLN A 50 -6.23 -1.42 -5.41
N CYS A 51 -6.46 -0.22 -4.84
CA CYS A 51 -6.12 1.05 -5.48
C CYS A 51 -4.61 1.38 -5.39
N GLY A 52 -3.87 0.69 -4.53
CA GLY A 52 -2.53 1.08 -4.12
C GLY A 52 -1.50 1.06 -5.25
N SER A 53 -1.52 0.01 -6.07
CA SER A 53 -0.56 -0.16 -7.17
C SER A 53 -0.68 0.91 -8.26
N THR A 54 -1.89 1.41 -8.53
CA THR A 54 -2.11 2.48 -9.51
C THR A 54 -1.79 3.85 -8.93
N ASN A 55 -2.07 4.06 -7.65
CA ASN A 55 -1.94 5.36 -7.00
C ASN A 55 -0.54 5.60 -6.40
N SER A 56 0.31 4.58 -6.32
CA SER A 56 1.64 4.68 -5.69
C SER A 56 2.57 5.67 -6.40
N LEU A 57 2.46 5.77 -7.73
CA LEU A 57 3.26 6.68 -8.57
C LEU A 57 2.38 7.57 -9.47
N SER A 58 1.08 7.66 -9.18
CA SER A 58 0.19 8.58 -9.90
C SER A 58 0.61 10.03 -9.67
N VAL A 59 0.28 10.89 -10.63
CA VAL A 59 0.47 12.35 -10.58
C VAL A 59 -0.85 13.10 -10.75
N ARG A 60 -1.97 12.39 -10.66
CA ARG A 60 -3.32 12.95 -10.73
C ARG A 60 -3.70 13.64 -9.41
N PRO A 61 -4.61 14.63 -9.44
CA PRO A 61 -4.84 15.55 -8.32
C PRO A 61 -5.20 14.88 -6.99
N ASP A 62 -5.96 13.79 -7.00
CA ASP A 62 -6.46 13.07 -5.82
C ASP A 62 -5.82 11.68 -5.64
N GLU A 63 -4.90 11.30 -6.54
CA GLU A 63 -4.18 10.03 -6.49
C GLU A 63 -2.69 10.23 -6.16
N GLY A 64 -2.07 11.32 -6.63
CA GLY A 64 -0.62 11.49 -6.59
C GLY A 64 -0.11 12.17 -5.33
N CYS A 65 0.60 11.43 -4.47
CA CYS A 65 1.26 11.99 -3.29
C CYS A 65 2.45 11.11 -2.86
N ILE A 66 3.56 11.72 -2.41
CA ILE A 66 4.68 10.97 -1.82
C ILE A 66 4.28 10.39 -0.46
N GLY A 67 4.84 9.24 -0.09
CA GLY A 67 4.43 8.50 1.11
C GLY A 67 4.41 9.33 2.38
N GLU A 68 5.34 10.25 2.55
CA GLU A 68 5.48 11.12 3.73
C GLU A 68 4.38 12.19 3.86
N TYR A 69 3.74 12.59 2.75
CA TYR A 69 2.65 13.56 2.75
C TYR A 69 1.26 12.92 2.70
N ARG A 70 1.18 11.60 2.55
CA ARG A 70 -0.08 10.87 2.71
C ARG A 70 -0.48 10.84 4.18
N GLY A 71 -1.76 10.63 4.44
CA GLY A 71 -2.28 10.54 5.79
C GLY A 71 -3.75 10.12 5.80
N PRO A 72 -4.42 10.21 6.96
CA PRO A 72 -5.81 9.76 7.11
C PRO A 72 -6.83 10.46 6.20
N ASN A 73 -6.48 11.61 5.62
CA ASN A 73 -7.33 12.35 4.68
C ASN A 73 -7.00 12.07 3.19
N TYR A 74 -6.02 11.22 2.91
CA TYR A 74 -5.75 10.78 1.54
C TYR A 74 -6.89 9.83 1.10
N PRO A 75 -7.49 10.01 -0.10
CA PRO A 75 -8.86 9.52 -0.37
C PRO A 75 -9.10 8.02 -0.11
N ASN A 76 -8.16 7.16 -0.48
CA ASN A 76 -8.28 5.72 -0.29
C ASN A 76 -7.84 5.25 1.12
N TYR A 77 -7.32 6.12 1.99
CA TYR A 77 -6.92 5.81 3.38
C TYR A 77 -7.95 6.27 4.43
N ALA A 78 -9.04 6.89 3.99
CA ALA A 78 -10.00 7.58 4.86
C ALA A 78 -11.07 6.67 5.49
N MET A 79 -10.99 5.35 5.28
CA MET A 79 -11.98 4.35 5.74
C MET A 79 -11.31 3.09 6.30
#